data_AF-A0A0E3RWN1-F1
#
_entry.id   AF-A0A0E3RWN1-F1
#
_cell.length_a   1.000
_cell.length_b   1.000
_cell.length_c   1.000
_cell.angle_alpha   90.00
_cell.angle_beta   90.00
_cell.angle_gamma   90.00
#
_symmetry.space_group_name_H-M   'P 1'
#
loop_
_entity.id
_entity.type
_entity.pdbx_description
1 polymer ?
#
loop_
_entity_poly.entity_id
_entity_poly.type
_entity_poly.pdbx_seq_one_letter_code
_entity_poly.pdbx_strand_id
1 'polypeptide(L)'
;MTTKNKFGIRILFLTMFLISTVFVPVASAETLTEDTDNIAIGEMEYPVPEPEPITVLDTTPKLPYLHLLEADNEEQEILFSYIDNCYVSDEEKEEMKKSMEDIWKRYPDQITEQDNLMLDKVAKATAEYLNDKYGNSEVGIKWIGQPVHGDIINISVKKWGVSDYYAGIARDHADDPDDWSDSEIWQSYHHYYNPNTHTGYAPSNCEYYANIAKTNYGDSQLTTAYTNLGYSSHYLQDVGNPLHTGYEVEQGMDKWIHYDYEDYVEANWDSGYNFKSIVENNNNYYTITDPEQATKDLAGYSNTYLDELYQTIYFNPDTWENDADIRDLTEDVLLRTAKYNLGLVKYMRS
;
A
#
# COMPACT_ATOMS: atom_id res chain seq x y z
N MET A 1 35.28 8.45 -42.05
CA MET A 1 35.48 6.99 -41.87
C MET A 1 36.61 6.83 -40.87
N THR A 2 36.27 6.72 -39.59
CA THR A 2 37.26 6.55 -38.51
C THR A 2 36.62 5.63 -37.47
N THR A 3 37.09 4.39 -37.46
CA THR A 3 36.69 3.31 -36.56
C THR A 3 37.22 3.59 -35.16
N LYS A 4 36.36 3.50 -34.14
CA LYS A 4 36.77 3.32 -32.74
C LYS A 4 36.28 1.96 -32.26
N ASN A 5 37.26 1.10 -31.98
CA ASN A 5 37.12 -0.22 -31.41
C ASN A 5 36.48 -0.13 -30.01
N LYS A 6 35.43 -0.93 -29.77
CA LYS A 6 34.98 -1.33 -28.43
C LYS A 6 35.42 -2.78 -28.20
N PHE A 7 36.42 -2.94 -27.33
CA PHE A 7 36.84 -4.16 -26.63
C PHE A 7 37.30 -3.61 -25.27
N GLY A 8 36.88 -4.04 -24.10
CA GLY A 8 36.14 -5.21 -23.67
C GLY A 8 36.69 -5.55 -22.28
N ILE A 9 35.84 -5.63 -21.25
CA ILE A 9 36.15 -6.38 -20.02
C ILE A 9 34.86 -7.11 -19.62
N ARG A 10 34.72 -8.34 -20.12
CA ARG A 10 33.84 -9.39 -19.63
C ARG A 10 34.74 -10.48 -19.07
N ILE A 11 34.86 -10.62 -17.75
CA ILE A 11 35.36 -11.80 -17.00
C ILE A 11 34.88 -11.59 -15.55
N LEU A 12 34.33 -12.52 -14.75
CA LEU A 12 33.89 -13.90 -14.89
C LEU A 12 33.54 -14.35 -13.45
N PHE A 13 32.36 -14.90 -13.19
CA PHE A 13 32.23 -15.98 -12.21
C PHE A 13 31.17 -16.95 -12.72
N LEU A 14 31.68 -18.05 -13.24
CA LEU A 14 30.96 -19.19 -13.77
C LEU A 14 31.55 -20.40 -13.07
N THR A 15 30.87 -20.93 -12.05
CA THR A 15 31.12 -22.27 -11.52
C THR A 15 29.94 -22.72 -10.64
N MET A 16 28.99 -23.43 -11.24
CA MET A 16 28.46 -24.74 -10.82
C MET A 16 27.04 -24.94 -11.36
N PHE A 17 26.92 -25.43 -12.59
CA PHE A 17 25.70 -26.12 -13.03
C PHE A 17 26.09 -27.25 -13.97
N LEU A 18 26.12 -28.47 -13.44
CA LEU A 18 26.11 -29.70 -14.22
C LEU A 18 25.25 -30.75 -13.49
N ILE A 19 24.11 -31.01 -14.12
CA ILE A 19 23.39 -32.29 -14.21
C ILE A 19 22.66 -32.78 -12.95
N SER A 20 21.34 -32.57 -12.94
CA SER A 20 20.41 -33.71 -12.98
C SER A 20 19.11 -33.30 -13.67
N THR A 21 18.91 -33.78 -14.89
CA THR A 21 17.62 -33.78 -15.56
C THR A 21 16.79 -34.93 -14.98
N VAL A 22 15.82 -34.60 -14.13
CA VAL A 22 14.70 -35.49 -13.82
C VAL A 22 13.51 -34.94 -14.59
N PHE A 23 13.04 -35.71 -15.57
CA PHE A 23 11.74 -35.51 -16.18
C PHE A 23 10.68 -35.65 -15.09
N VAL A 24 10.07 -34.53 -14.68
CA VAL A 24 8.82 -34.55 -13.91
C VAL A 24 7.67 -34.51 -14.94
N PRO A 25 6.64 -35.37 -14.80
CA PRO A 25 5.53 -35.35 -15.73
C PRO A 25 4.80 -34.02 -15.63
N VAL A 26 4.30 -33.52 -16.77
CA VAL A 26 3.28 -32.48 -16.84
C VAL A 26 2.09 -32.95 -16.00
N ALA A 27 2.03 -32.47 -14.76
CA ALA A 27 0.82 -32.52 -13.95
C ALA A 27 -0.05 -31.36 -14.41
N SER A 28 -1.30 -31.71 -14.73
CA SER A 28 -2.38 -30.81 -15.06
C SER A 28 -2.41 -29.61 -14.12
N ALA A 29 -2.72 -28.42 -14.65
CA ALA A 29 -3.10 -27.25 -13.87
C ALA A 29 -4.06 -27.68 -12.75
N GLU A 30 -3.56 -27.71 -11.52
CA GLU A 30 -4.39 -27.72 -10.33
C GLU A 30 -4.88 -26.29 -10.19
N THR A 31 -6.20 -26.12 -10.28
CA THR A 31 -6.87 -24.93 -9.80
C THR A 31 -6.33 -24.58 -8.43
N LEU A 32 -5.66 -23.43 -8.32
CA LEU A 32 -5.22 -22.86 -7.06
C LEU A 32 -6.45 -22.70 -6.17
N THR A 33 -6.61 -23.61 -5.22
CA THR A 33 -7.58 -23.46 -4.15
C THR A 33 -7.08 -22.34 -3.25
N GLU A 34 -7.89 -21.27 -3.16
CA GLU A 34 -7.72 -20.13 -2.26
C GLU A 34 -7.29 -20.66 -0.87
N ASP A 35 -6.07 -20.34 -0.43
CA ASP A 35 -5.62 -20.66 0.92
C ASP A 35 -6.37 -19.74 1.90
N THR A 36 -7.57 -20.18 2.26
CA THR A 36 -8.56 -19.45 3.08
C THR A 36 -8.35 -19.62 4.58
N ASP A 37 -7.25 -20.24 5.01
CA ASP A 37 -7.18 -20.82 6.35
C ASP A 37 -7.21 -19.82 7.51
N ASN A 38 -7.16 -18.50 7.26
CA ASN A 38 -7.26 -17.47 8.31
C ASN A 38 -8.29 -16.34 8.13
N ILE A 39 -9.12 -16.29 7.06
CA ILE A 39 -10.04 -15.16 6.85
C ILE A 39 -11.46 -15.62 6.46
N ALA A 40 -12.44 -15.26 7.30
CA ALA A 40 -13.84 -15.61 7.08
C ALA A 40 -14.42 -14.84 5.88
N ILE A 41 -14.77 -15.56 4.82
CA ILE A 41 -15.52 -15.04 3.67
C ILE A 41 -17.01 -14.98 4.03
N GLY A 42 -17.64 -13.82 3.84
CA GLY A 42 -19.09 -13.65 3.95
C GLY A 42 -19.73 -13.23 2.63
N GLU A 43 -21.02 -13.51 2.49
CA GLU A 43 -21.89 -12.90 1.47
C GLU A 43 -22.59 -11.67 2.07
N MET A 44 -22.75 -10.61 1.27
CA MET A 44 -23.43 -9.39 1.74
C MET A 44 -24.91 -9.66 2.05
N GLU A 45 -25.30 -9.38 3.29
CA GLU A 45 -26.71 -9.28 3.69
C GLU A 45 -27.14 -7.80 3.70
N TYR A 46 -28.41 -7.54 3.34
CA TYR A 46 -28.93 -6.17 3.25
C TYR A 46 -28.72 -5.40 4.57
N PRO A 47 -28.11 -4.21 4.53
CA PRO A 47 -27.55 -3.63 5.74
C PRO A 47 -28.55 -2.83 6.57
N VAL A 48 -28.12 -2.56 7.81
CA VAL A 48 -28.75 -1.68 8.81
C VAL A 48 -28.84 -0.25 8.25
N PRO A 49 -29.97 0.47 8.45
CA PRO A 49 -30.16 1.84 7.96
C PRO A 49 -29.08 2.81 8.49
N GLU A 50 -28.72 3.80 7.65
CA GLU A 50 -27.74 4.85 8.01
C GLU A 50 -28.21 5.64 9.26
N PRO A 51 -27.32 5.98 10.19
CA PRO A 51 -27.65 6.85 11.30
C PRO A 51 -27.93 8.29 10.80
N GLU A 52 -28.85 9.00 11.46
CA GLU A 52 -29.21 10.39 11.12
C GLU A 52 -27.99 11.32 11.31
N PRO A 53 -27.63 12.15 10.32
CA PRO A 53 -26.40 12.94 10.35
C PRO A 53 -26.41 13.97 11.47
N ILE A 54 -25.35 13.99 12.28
CA ILE A 54 -25.11 15.00 13.32
C ILE A 54 -23.95 15.88 12.85
N THR A 55 -24.21 17.16 12.63
CA THR A 55 -23.16 18.14 12.31
C THR A 55 -22.42 18.56 13.58
N VAL A 56 -21.23 18.01 13.78
CA VAL A 56 -20.23 18.55 14.72
C VAL A 56 -19.08 19.11 13.90
N LEU A 57 -18.55 20.26 14.31
CA LEU A 57 -17.37 20.87 13.70
C LEU A 57 -16.14 20.08 14.16
N ASP A 58 -15.41 19.49 13.20
CA ASP A 58 -14.20 18.70 13.44
C ASP A 58 -13.06 19.57 14.00
N THR A 59 -12.53 19.17 15.15
CA THR A 59 -11.28 19.71 15.71
C THR A 59 -10.34 18.61 16.18
N THR A 60 -10.45 17.40 15.62
CA THR A 60 -9.60 16.28 16.05
C THR A 60 -8.19 16.52 15.52
N PRO A 61 -7.17 16.68 16.38
CA PRO A 61 -5.80 16.77 15.91
C PRO A 61 -5.45 15.43 15.28
N LYS A 62 -5.11 15.43 13.98
CA LYS A 62 -4.25 14.39 13.41
C LYS A 62 -3.06 14.26 14.38
N LEU A 63 -2.74 13.06 14.85
CA LEU A 63 -1.47 12.81 15.52
C LEU A 63 -0.51 12.39 14.41
N PRO A 64 0.18 13.34 13.75
CA PRO A 64 1.26 12.96 12.84
C PRO A 64 2.28 12.14 13.64
N TYR A 65 2.94 11.19 12.98
CA TYR A 65 4.06 10.40 13.53
C TYR A 65 3.69 9.21 14.44
N LEU A 66 2.48 8.64 14.32
CA LEU A 66 2.11 7.42 15.08
C LEU A 66 3.13 6.27 14.93
N HIS A 67 3.70 6.07 13.73
CA HIS A 67 4.79 5.10 13.50
C HIS A 67 5.99 5.30 14.41
N LEU A 68 6.40 6.56 14.60
CA LEU A 68 7.51 6.85 15.49
C LEU A 68 7.14 6.62 16.95
N LEU A 69 5.86 6.72 17.30
CA LEU A 69 5.35 6.52 18.66
C LEU A 69 5.19 5.03 19.01
N GLU A 70 4.80 4.21 18.04
CA GLU A 70 4.47 2.79 18.21
C GLU A 70 5.61 1.83 17.84
N ALA A 71 6.76 2.37 17.41
CA ALA A 71 7.94 1.60 17.08
C ALA A 71 8.31 0.59 18.19
N ASP A 72 8.45 -0.68 17.83
CA ASP A 72 8.91 -1.73 18.72
C ASP A 72 10.42 -1.65 18.99
N ASN A 73 10.96 -2.48 19.90
CA ASN A 73 12.37 -2.37 20.27
C ASN A 73 13.35 -2.52 19.08
N GLU A 74 13.00 -3.32 18.06
CA GLU A 74 13.83 -3.51 16.87
C GLU A 74 13.74 -2.28 15.95
N GLU A 75 12.52 -1.77 15.75
CA GLU A 75 12.27 -0.55 14.97
C GLU A 75 12.90 0.70 15.62
N GLN A 76 12.93 0.77 16.95
CA GLN A 76 13.62 1.81 17.71
C GLN A 76 15.13 1.78 17.47
N GLU A 77 15.75 0.59 17.47
CA GLU A 77 17.17 0.42 17.16
C GLU A 77 17.49 0.83 15.72
N ILE A 78 16.62 0.46 14.77
CA ILE A 78 16.73 0.85 13.36
C ILE A 78 16.62 2.37 13.21
N LEU A 79 15.62 3.00 13.84
CA LEU A 79 15.46 4.45 13.83
C LEU A 79 16.70 5.15 14.38
N PHE A 80 17.28 4.65 15.46
CA PHE A 80 18.50 5.19 16.05
C PHE A 80 19.70 5.05 15.12
N SER A 81 19.78 3.95 14.36
CA SER A 81 20.77 3.79 13.30
C SER A 81 20.60 4.84 12.20
N TYR A 82 19.37 5.17 11.81
CA TYR A 82 19.12 6.24 10.84
C TYR A 82 19.48 7.62 11.39
N ILE A 83 19.15 7.92 12.65
CA ILE A 83 19.51 9.18 13.31
C ILE A 83 21.03 9.37 13.34
N ASP A 84 21.82 8.31 13.60
CA ASP A 84 23.29 8.39 13.61
C ASP A 84 23.87 8.90 12.30
N ASN A 85 23.20 8.62 11.20
CA ASN A 85 23.67 8.96 9.87
C ASN A 85 23.06 10.26 9.31
N CYS A 86 22.16 10.91 10.04
CA CYS A 86 21.55 12.18 9.64
C CYS A 86 22.57 13.31 9.43
N TYR A 87 22.24 14.28 8.56
CA TYR A 87 23.06 15.45 8.24
C TYR A 87 22.88 16.62 9.22
N VAL A 88 22.56 16.30 10.46
CA VAL A 88 22.48 17.26 11.57
C VAL A 88 23.72 17.16 12.45
N SER A 89 23.90 18.12 13.37
CA SER A 89 25.04 18.08 14.29
C SER A 89 24.97 16.87 15.24
N ASP A 90 26.12 16.41 15.75
CA ASP A 90 26.15 15.29 16.71
C ASP A 90 25.34 15.61 17.98
N GLU A 91 25.34 16.88 18.42
CA GLU A 91 24.50 17.34 19.54
C GLU A 91 23.00 17.17 19.24
N GLU A 92 22.57 17.43 18.00
CA GLU A 92 21.18 17.24 17.59
C GLU A 92 20.80 15.76 17.44
N LYS A 93 21.73 14.90 17.02
CA LYS A 93 21.49 13.43 16.97
C LYS A 93 21.25 12.88 18.37
N GLU A 94 22.09 13.27 19.32
CA GLU A 94 21.94 12.89 20.73
C GLU A 94 20.64 13.45 21.34
N GLU A 95 20.28 14.70 21.00
CA GLU A 95 19.00 15.30 21.39
C GLU A 95 17.81 14.49 20.84
N MET A 96 17.82 14.19 19.54
CA MET A 96 16.78 13.41 18.87
C MET A 96 16.59 12.04 19.52
N LYS A 97 17.67 11.27 19.70
CA LYS A 97 17.61 9.94 20.32
C LYS A 97 17.08 10.01 21.75
N LYS A 98 17.63 10.93 22.55
CA LYS A 98 17.20 11.11 23.95
C LYS A 98 15.73 11.50 24.04
N SER A 99 15.26 12.37 23.15
CA SER A 99 13.86 12.76 23.11
C SER A 99 12.96 11.62 22.66
N MET A 100 13.35 10.82 21.66
CA MET A 100 12.60 9.62 21.28
C MET A 100 12.49 8.63 22.44
N GLU A 101 13.58 8.35 23.17
CA GLU A 101 13.54 7.50 24.37
C GLU A 101 12.62 8.03 25.47
N ASP A 102 12.55 9.35 25.63
CA ASP A 102 11.68 10.00 26.63
C ASP A 102 10.22 9.95 26.19
N ILE A 103 9.95 10.18 24.91
CA ILE A 103 8.63 10.09 24.29
C ILE A 103 8.08 8.67 24.41
N TRP A 104 8.85 7.63 24.06
CA TRP A 104 8.42 6.23 24.18
C TRP A 104 8.09 5.82 25.62
N LYS A 105 8.78 6.36 26.62
CA LYS A 105 8.46 6.10 28.04
C LYS A 105 7.16 6.74 28.50
N ARG A 106 6.70 7.79 27.81
CA ARG A 106 5.53 8.60 28.14
C ARG A 106 4.31 8.30 27.28
N TYR A 107 4.51 7.73 26.09
CA TYR A 107 3.45 7.26 25.21
C TYR A 107 2.66 6.11 25.87
N PRO A 108 1.33 6.04 25.72
CA PRO A 108 0.44 6.95 24.99
C PRO A 108 -0.06 8.16 25.79
N ASP A 109 0.12 8.18 27.10
CA ASP A 109 -0.68 9.02 28.00
C ASP A 109 -0.20 10.48 28.11
N GLN A 110 1.04 10.79 27.72
CA GLN A 110 1.67 12.07 28.03
C GLN A 110 2.45 12.68 26.86
N ILE A 111 1.88 12.72 25.66
CA ILE A 111 2.46 13.41 24.50
C ILE A 111 2.13 14.92 24.54
N THR A 112 3.14 15.74 24.28
CA THR A 112 3.06 17.21 24.31
C THR A 112 3.26 17.82 22.92
N GLU A 113 2.94 19.11 22.77
CA GLU A 113 3.20 19.86 21.53
C GLU A 113 4.70 19.89 21.17
N GLN A 114 5.58 19.95 22.17
CA GLN A 114 7.03 19.91 21.97
C GLN A 114 7.50 18.53 21.47
N ASP A 115 6.81 17.45 21.87
CA ASP A 115 7.10 16.11 21.37
C ASP A 115 6.73 16.01 19.89
N ASN A 116 5.61 16.57 19.47
CA ASN A 116 5.23 16.63 18.06
C ASN A 116 6.25 17.39 17.21
N LEU A 117 6.80 18.50 17.73
CA LEU A 117 7.90 19.22 17.07
C LEU A 117 9.17 18.36 16.96
N MET A 118 9.45 17.53 17.95
CA MET A 118 10.59 16.64 17.91
C MET A 118 10.38 15.45 16.97
N LEU A 119 9.19 14.84 16.98
CA LEU A 119 8.82 13.76 16.06
C LEU A 119 8.90 14.25 14.60
N ASP A 120 8.42 15.46 14.32
CA ASP A 120 8.58 16.13 13.02
C ASP A 120 10.06 16.31 12.65
N LYS A 121 10.89 16.75 13.60
CA LYS A 121 12.34 16.92 13.40
C LYS A 121 13.02 15.59 13.09
N VAL A 122 12.70 14.54 13.84
CA VAL A 122 13.25 13.18 13.66
C VAL A 122 12.83 12.63 12.31
N ALA A 123 11.53 12.65 12.00
CA ALA A 123 11.00 12.20 10.72
C ALA A 123 11.68 12.90 9.55
N LYS A 124 11.82 14.23 9.57
CA LYS A 124 12.47 15.00 8.50
C LYS A 124 13.95 14.69 8.35
N ALA A 125 14.68 14.57 9.45
CA ALA A 125 16.13 14.33 9.41
C ALA A 125 16.45 12.91 8.92
N THR A 126 15.72 11.89 9.40
CA THR A 126 15.90 10.52 8.94
C THR A 126 15.46 10.37 7.49
N ALA A 127 14.40 11.06 7.07
CA ALA A 127 14.03 11.16 5.67
C ALA A 127 15.14 11.72 4.79
N GLU A 128 15.72 12.85 5.17
CA GLU A 128 16.76 13.54 4.40
C GLU A 128 17.97 12.63 4.21
N TYR A 129 18.38 11.94 5.29
CA TYR A 129 19.43 10.93 5.23
C TYR A 129 19.08 9.77 4.29
N LEU A 130 17.92 9.15 4.49
CA LEU A 130 17.49 8.02 3.67
C LEU A 130 17.35 8.45 2.20
N ASN A 131 16.92 9.68 1.94
CA ASN A 131 16.80 10.28 0.62
C ASN A 131 18.15 10.59 -0.05
N ASP A 132 19.16 11.04 0.66
CA ASP A 132 20.49 11.22 0.05
C ASP A 132 21.24 9.87 -0.10
N LYS A 133 20.99 8.94 0.82
CA LYS A 133 21.67 7.64 0.85
C LYS A 133 21.09 6.62 -0.12
N TYR A 134 19.78 6.59 -0.23
CA TYR A 134 19.00 5.62 -0.99
C TYR A 134 18.04 6.29 -1.98
N GLY A 135 17.73 7.58 -1.78
CA GLY A 135 16.94 8.34 -2.73
C GLY A 135 17.74 8.71 -3.96
N ASN A 136 17.13 8.44 -5.10
CA ASN A 136 17.47 9.06 -6.36
C ASN A 136 16.33 10.05 -6.67
N SER A 137 16.63 11.19 -7.29
CA SER A 137 15.72 12.35 -7.42
C SER A 137 14.49 12.16 -8.35
N GLU A 138 14.00 10.93 -8.50
CA GLU A 138 12.96 10.55 -9.46
C GLU A 138 12.11 9.36 -8.92
N VAL A 139 12.17 9.04 -7.61
CA VAL A 139 11.62 7.77 -7.03
C VAL A 139 10.20 8.01 -6.50
N GLY A 140 9.21 7.87 -7.37
CA GLY A 140 7.79 7.90 -7.03
C GLY A 140 7.12 6.63 -7.52
N ILE A 141 7.04 5.63 -6.65
CA ILE A 141 6.16 4.47 -6.79
C ILE A 141 4.81 4.97 -6.29
N LYS A 142 3.93 5.36 -7.19
CA LYS A 142 2.56 5.83 -6.92
C LYS A 142 1.65 5.00 -7.79
N TRP A 143 0.54 4.49 -7.24
CA TRP A 143 -0.49 3.92 -8.09
C TRP A 143 -1.15 5.01 -8.91
N ILE A 144 -0.73 5.21 -10.17
CA ILE A 144 -1.51 6.05 -11.08
C ILE A 144 -2.78 5.28 -11.40
N GLY A 145 -3.85 5.63 -10.69
CA GLY A 145 -5.08 4.86 -10.67
C GLY A 145 -6.33 5.72 -10.68
N GLN A 146 -6.35 6.81 -11.47
CA GLN A 146 -7.64 7.34 -11.92
C GLN A 146 -8.15 6.45 -13.05
N PRO A 147 -9.37 5.88 -13.00
CA PRO A 147 -10.41 6.01 -11.98
C PRO A 147 -10.45 4.84 -10.96
N VAL A 148 -9.43 3.97 -10.98
CA VAL A 148 -9.40 2.67 -10.31
C VAL A 148 -9.65 2.75 -8.80
N HIS A 149 -8.89 3.56 -8.05
CA HIS A 149 -9.05 3.66 -6.58
C HIS A 149 -10.47 4.06 -6.18
N GLY A 150 -10.93 5.16 -6.78
CA GLY A 150 -12.25 5.73 -6.55
C GLY A 150 -13.37 4.75 -6.92
N ASP A 151 -13.28 4.07 -8.06
CA ASP A 151 -14.30 3.13 -8.50
C ASP A 151 -14.44 1.94 -7.55
N ILE A 152 -13.34 1.34 -7.10
CA ILE A 152 -13.38 0.19 -6.19
C ILE A 152 -14.12 0.54 -4.90
N ILE A 153 -13.79 1.68 -4.26
CA ILE A 153 -14.46 2.06 -3.00
C ILE A 153 -15.89 2.51 -3.23
N ASN A 154 -16.18 3.26 -4.31
CA ASN A 154 -17.54 3.67 -4.67
C ASN A 154 -18.47 2.46 -4.85
N ILE A 155 -18.02 1.46 -5.61
CA ILE A 155 -18.76 0.22 -5.84
C ILE A 155 -18.98 -0.50 -4.51
N SER A 156 -17.94 -0.62 -3.69
CA SER A 156 -18.01 -1.29 -2.38
C SER A 156 -19.01 -0.62 -1.44
N VAL A 157 -19.00 0.70 -1.36
CA VAL A 157 -19.91 1.48 -0.53
C VAL A 157 -21.36 1.33 -1.01
N LYS A 158 -21.61 1.42 -2.31
CA LYS A 158 -22.97 1.24 -2.89
C LYS A 158 -23.52 -0.15 -2.69
N LYS A 159 -22.67 -1.18 -2.79
CA LYS A 159 -23.01 -2.58 -2.53
C LYS A 159 -23.53 -2.79 -1.10
N TRP A 160 -23.03 -1.98 -0.17
CA TRP A 160 -23.50 -1.88 1.20
C TRP A 160 -24.71 -0.94 1.39
N GLY A 161 -25.48 -0.66 0.33
CA GLY A 161 -26.76 0.05 0.38
C GLY A 161 -26.67 1.53 0.76
N VAL A 162 -25.46 2.09 0.76
CA VAL A 162 -25.18 3.49 1.09
C VAL A 162 -25.60 4.39 -0.07
N SER A 163 -26.05 5.61 0.23
CA SER A 163 -26.47 6.56 -0.80
C SER A 163 -25.34 6.91 -1.79
N ASP A 164 -25.72 7.24 -3.04
CA ASP A 164 -24.77 7.70 -4.07
C ASP A 164 -23.97 8.93 -3.62
N TYR A 165 -24.53 9.75 -2.73
CA TYR A 165 -23.86 10.93 -2.19
C TYR A 165 -22.64 10.55 -1.34
N TYR A 166 -22.81 9.65 -0.37
CA TYR A 166 -21.72 9.20 0.50
C TYR A 166 -20.74 8.26 -0.21
N ALA A 167 -21.22 7.45 -1.15
CA ALA A 167 -20.35 6.70 -2.04
C ALA A 167 -19.45 7.61 -2.88
N GLY A 168 -20.02 8.71 -3.40
CA GLY A 168 -19.29 9.74 -4.13
C GLY A 168 -18.23 10.44 -3.27
N ILE A 169 -18.51 10.71 -1.99
CA ILE A 169 -17.50 11.26 -1.07
C ILE A 169 -16.32 10.32 -0.91
N ALA A 170 -16.57 9.02 -0.65
CA ALA A 170 -15.47 8.06 -0.52
C ALA A 170 -14.66 7.94 -1.82
N ARG A 171 -15.33 7.96 -2.98
CA ARG A 171 -14.70 7.95 -4.30
C ARG A 171 -13.77 9.14 -4.51
N ASP A 172 -14.26 10.35 -4.26
CA ASP A 172 -13.59 11.61 -4.57
C ASP A 172 -12.41 11.92 -3.62
N HIS A 173 -12.23 11.08 -2.59
CA HIS A 173 -11.15 11.17 -1.62
C HIS A 173 -10.28 9.90 -1.60
N ALA A 174 -10.52 8.96 -2.51
CA ALA A 174 -9.77 7.70 -2.56
C ALA A 174 -8.38 7.88 -3.19
N ASP A 175 -8.14 8.98 -3.89
CA ASP A 175 -6.92 9.35 -4.61
C ASP A 175 -6.15 10.50 -3.92
N ASP A 176 -6.83 11.28 -3.08
CA ASP A 176 -6.22 12.32 -2.24
C ASP A 176 -4.87 11.93 -1.62
N PRO A 177 -4.66 10.71 -1.06
CA PRO A 177 -3.37 10.31 -0.52
C PRO A 177 -2.20 10.47 -1.49
N ASP A 178 -2.39 10.23 -2.80
CA ASP A 178 -1.35 10.37 -3.84
C ASP A 178 -0.83 11.80 -4.01
N ASP A 179 -1.65 12.77 -3.63
CA ASP A 179 -1.41 14.20 -3.80
C ASP A 179 -1.02 14.91 -2.49
N TRP A 180 -0.95 14.18 -1.38
CA TRP A 180 -0.48 14.76 -0.13
C TRP A 180 0.98 15.20 -0.24
N SER A 181 1.28 16.35 0.36
CA SER A 181 2.56 17.03 0.18
C SER A 181 3.67 16.40 1.01
N ASP A 182 4.02 15.17 0.67
CA ASP A 182 5.15 14.41 1.21
C ASP A 182 6.32 14.44 0.23
N SER A 183 7.53 14.08 0.70
CA SER A 183 8.62 13.80 -0.24
C SER A 183 8.30 12.51 -1.00
N GLU A 184 8.83 12.35 -2.21
CA GLU A 184 8.59 11.20 -3.08
C GLU A 184 8.84 9.83 -2.40
N ILE A 185 9.82 9.78 -1.50
CA ILE A 185 10.16 8.58 -0.72
C ILE A 185 9.14 8.32 0.38
N TRP A 186 8.67 9.35 1.08
CA TRP A 186 7.62 9.19 2.07
C TRP A 186 6.31 8.81 1.42
N GLN A 187 6.03 9.41 0.26
CA GLN A 187 4.92 9.02 -0.58
C GLN A 187 5.01 7.52 -0.90
N SER A 188 6.14 7.06 -1.45
CA SER A 188 6.33 5.65 -1.76
C SER A 188 6.22 4.76 -0.51
N TYR A 189 6.81 5.15 0.62
CA TYR A 189 6.78 4.38 1.87
C TYR A 189 5.37 4.29 2.48
N HIS A 190 4.57 5.35 2.36
CA HIS A 190 3.19 5.41 2.85
C HIS A 190 2.24 4.54 2.04
N HIS A 191 2.54 4.29 0.76
CA HIS A 191 1.71 3.56 -0.21
C HIS A 191 2.18 2.12 -0.41
N TYR A 192 3.11 1.64 0.41
CA TYR A 192 3.82 0.39 0.19
C TYR A 192 3.78 -0.51 1.42
N TYR A 193 3.87 -1.82 1.20
CA TYR A 193 4.23 -2.77 2.26
C TYR A 193 4.84 -4.06 1.72
N ASN A 194 6.07 -4.34 2.11
CA ASN A 194 6.75 -5.61 1.86
C ASN A 194 6.39 -6.64 2.93
N PRO A 195 5.68 -7.73 2.61
CA PRO A 195 5.35 -8.76 3.59
C PRO A 195 6.56 -9.63 3.98
N ASN A 196 7.65 -9.64 3.20
CA ASN A 196 8.84 -10.44 3.53
C ASN A 196 9.79 -9.73 4.49
N THR A 197 9.99 -8.42 4.28
CA THR A 197 10.85 -7.59 5.15
C THR A 197 10.05 -6.85 6.23
N HIS A 198 8.72 -6.89 6.16
CA HIS A 198 7.80 -6.17 7.04
C HIS A 198 7.99 -4.65 7.04
N THR A 199 8.38 -4.09 5.88
CA THR A 199 8.68 -2.66 5.72
C THR A 199 7.65 -1.97 4.86
N GLY A 200 7.19 -0.79 5.28
CA GLY A 200 6.20 0.02 4.58
C GLY A 200 5.02 0.35 5.49
N TYR A 201 4.31 1.42 5.19
CA TYR A 201 3.36 2.03 6.13
C TYR A 201 1.90 2.02 5.66
N ALA A 202 1.61 1.42 4.49
CA ALA A 202 0.25 1.27 4.00
C ALA A 202 -0.69 0.57 5.00
N PRO A 203 -0.30 -0.53 5.69
CA PRO A 203 -1.16 -1.18 6.70
C PRO A 203 -1.57 -0.25 7.84
N SER A 204 -0.61 0.45 8.44
CA SER A 204 -0.87 1.33 9.58
C SER A 204 -1.69 2.56 9.15
N ASN A 205 -1.44 3.09 7.95
CA ASN A 205 -2.27 4.16 7.37
C ASN A 205 -3.71 3.69 7.11
N CYS A 206 -3.88 2.48 6.55
CA CYS A 206 -5.20 1.88 6.34
C CYS A 206 -5.97 1.80 7.66
N GLU A 207 -5.36 1.25 8.71
CA GLU A 207 -5.98 1.16 10.04
C GLU A 207 -6.31 2.52 10.63
N TYR A 208 -5.36 3.45 10.62
CA TYR A 208 -5.54 4.78 11.17
C TYR A 208 -6.80 5.45 10.59
N TYR A 209 -6.91 5.48 9.27
CA TYR A 209 -8.07 6.09 8.61
C TYR A 209 -9.35 5.26 8.75
N ALA A 210 -9.26 3.93 8.79
CA ALA A 210 -10.42 3.06 9.06
C ALA A 210 -11.02 3.32 10.44
N ASN A 211 -10.16 3.50 11.46
CA ASN A 211 -10.57 3.75 12.84
C ASN A 211 -11.19 5.15 13.01
N ILE A 212 -10.63 6.16 12.32
CA ILE A 212 -11.25 7.50 12.25
C ILE A 212 -12.60 7.42 11.55
N ALA A 213 -12.68 6.72 10.42
CA ALA A 213 -13.93 6.56 9.67
C ALA A 213 -15.01 5.88 10.52
N LYS A 214 -14.65 4.80 11.22
CA LYS A 214 -15.53 4.06 12.14
C LYS A 214 -16.04 4.91 13.30
N THR A 215 -15.15 5.67 13.93
CA THR A 215 -15.52 6.58 15.03
C THR A 215 -16.51 7.64 14.54
N ASN A 216 -16.21 8.28 13.40
CA ASN A 216 -17.09 9.28 12.80
C ASN A 216 -18.43 8.69 12.35
N TYR A 217 -18.45 7.46 11.86
CA TYR A 217 -19.69 6.76 11.50
C TYR A 217 -20.57 6.53 12.74
N GLY A 218 -19.98 6.06 13.85
CA GLY A 218 -20.66 5.89 15.14
C GLY A 218 -21.21 7.21 15.72
N ASP A 219 -20.47 8.31 15.51
CA ASP A 219 -20.88 9.66 15.90
C ASP A 219 -21.85 10.32 14.92
N SER A 220 -22.28 9.60 13.87
CA SER A 220 -23.16 10.08 12.81
C SER A 220 -22.59 11.27 12.00
N GLN A 221 -21.26 11.40 11.96
CA GLN A 221 -20.50 12.37 11.16
C GLN A 221 -20.19 11.77 9.78
N LEU A 222 -21.24 11.46 9.01
CA LEU A 222 -21.13 10.62 7.82
C LEU A 222 -20.20 11.19 6.73
N THR A 223 -20.19 12.49 6.48
CA THR A 223 -19.25 13.08 5.51
C THR A 223 -17.80 12.79 5.88
N THR A 224 -17.41 13.07 7.13
CA THR A 224 -16.05 12.78 7.63
C THR A 224 -15.77 11.28 7.62
N ALA A 225 -16.76 10.45 7.96
CA ALA A 225 -16.61 9.00 7.94
C ALA A 225 -16.26 8.50 6.53
N TYR A 226 -17.02 8.91 5.51
CA TYR A 226 -16.79 8.48 4.14
C TYR A 226 -15.56 9.11 3.49
N THR A 227 -15.15 10.33 3.88
CA THR A 227 -13.87 10.90 3.46
C THR A 227 -12.70 10.06 3.98
N ASN A 228 -12.68 9.71 5.27
CA ASN A 228 -11.62 8.88 5.85
C ASN A 228 -11.69 7.42 5.36
N LEU A 229 -12.87 6.91 5.01
CA LEU A 229 -13.00 5.63 4.33
C LEU A 229 -12.31 5.65 2.96
N GLY A 230 -12.43 6.75 2.20
CA GLY A 230 -11.68 6.96 0.96
C GLY A 230 -10.18 6.82 1.20
N TYR A 231 -9.63 7.56 2.16
CA TYR A 231 -8.21 7.49 2.54
C TYR A 231 -7.77 6.09 2.98
N SER A 232 -8.55 5.43 3.83
CA SER A 232 -8.24 4.08 4.29
C SER A 232 -8.24 3.09 3.13
N SER A 233 -9.22 3.21 2.23
CA SER A 233 -9.35 2.30 1.08
C SER A 233 -8.21 2.43 0.10
N HIS A 234 -7.63 3.61 -0.04
CA HIS A 234 -6.46 3.86 -0.87
C HIS A 234 -5.30 2.95 -0.49
N TYR A 235 -4.84 3.02 0.77
CA TYR A 235 -3.71 2.24 1.26
C TYR A 235 -3.96 0.73 1.25
N LEU A 236 -5.21 0.31 1.45
CA LEU A 236 -5.60 -1.09 1.27
C LEU A 236 -5.48 -1.52 -0.20
N GLN A 237 -5.91 -0.67 -1.13
CA GLN A 237 -5.88 -0.97 -2.56
C GLN A 237 -4.46 -0.96 -3.14
N ASP A 238 -3.60 -0.07 -2.66
CA ASP A 238 -2.18 0.01 -3.07
C ASP A 238 -1.50 -1.35 -2.96
N VAL A 239 -1.57 -2.00 -1.79
CA VAL A 239 -0.95 -3.31 -1.58
C VAL A 239 -1.66 -4.46 -2.30
N GLY A 240 -2.79 -4.17 -2.95
CA GLY A 240 -3.42 -5.02 -3.95
C GLY A 240 -2.65 -5.05 -5.28
N ASN A 241 -1.81 -4.05 -5.55
CA ASN A 241 -0.86 -4.08 -6.66
C ASN A 241 0.42 -4.81 -6.21
N PRO A 242 0.84 -5.90 -6.88
CA PRO A 242 2.07 -6.60 -6.53
C PRO A 242 3.30 -5.69 -6.47
N LEU A 243 3.39 -4.65 -7.31
CA LEU A 243 4.50 -3.70 -7.35
C LEU A 243 4.56 -2.79 -6.11
N HIS A 244 3.53 -2.76 -5.26
CA HIS A 244 3.56 -2.09 -3.95
C HIS A 244 3.97 -3.04 -2.80
N THR A 245 4.57 -4.20 -3.12
CA THR A 245 4.88 -5.22 -2.11
C THR A 245 6.30 -5.78 -2.13
N GLY A 246 7.20 -5.29 -2.98
CA GLY A 246 8.59 -5.74 -2.99
C GLY A 246 9.43 -5.01 -4.04
N TYR A 247 10.63 -5.52 -4.28
CA TYR A 247 11.51 -5.10 -5.38
C TYR A 247 11.86 -3.61 -5.31
N GLU A 248 12.08 -3.09 -4.09
CA GLU A 248 12.32 -1.66 -3.86
C GLU A 248 13.56 -1.17 -4.61
N VAL A 249 14.60 -2.00 -4.68
CA VAL A 249 15.86 -1.67 -5.37
C VAL A 249 15.67 -1.73 -6.88
N GLU A 250 15.05 -2.81 -7.37
CA GLU A 250 14.79 -3.07 -8.78
C GLU A 250 13.85 -2.01 -9.38
N GLN A 251 12.76 -1.71 -8.70
CA GLN A 251 11.82 -0.65 -9.11
C GLN A 251 12.46 0.73 -9.00
N GLY A 252 13.39 0.95 -8.07
CA GLY A 252 14.19 2.19 -8.03
C GLY A 252 15.05 2.39 -9.29
N MET A 253 15.46 1.31 -9.96
CA MET A 253 16.24 1.34 -11.20
C MET A 253 15.37 1.31 -12.46
N ASP A 254 14.29 0.54 -12.44
CA ASP A 254 13.44 0.23 -13.60
C ASP A 254 11.99 0.67 -13.37
N LYS A 255 11.81 1.94 -12.95
CA LYS A 255 10.51 2.56 -12.61
C LYS A 255 9.46 2.47 -13.70
N TRP A 256 9.90 2.40 -14.96
CA TRP A 256 9.00 2.28 -16.09
C TRP A 256 8.11 1.02 -15.98
N ILE A 257 8.56 -0.04 -15.31
CA ILE A 257 7.75 -1.24 -15.06
C ILE A 257 6.52 -0.92 -14.20
N HIS A 258 6.69 -0.06 -13.20
CA HIS A 258 5.62 0.37 -12.31
C HIS A 258 4.55 1.13 -13.07
N TYR A 259 4.97 2.18 -13.78
CA TYR A 259 4.05 3.01 -14.57
C TYR A 259 3.39 2.22 -15.70
N ASP A 260 4.13 1.37 -16.42
CA ASP A 260 3.57 0.57 -17.51
C ASP A 260 2.50 -0.42 -17.01
N TYR A 261 2.70 -1.03 -15.83
CA TYR A 261 1.69 -1.92 -15.25
C TYR A 261 0.41 -1.19 -14.86
N GLU A 262 0.53 0.00 -14.29
CA GLU A 262 -0.61 0.80 -13.87
C GLU A 262 -1.37 1.38 -15.06
N ASP A 263 -0.65 1.92 -16.05
CA ASP A 263 -1.22 2.37 -17.31
C ASP A 263 -1.97 1.23 -18.02
N TYR A 264 -1.46 0.00 -17.96
CA TYR A 264 -2.14 -1.18 -18.49
C TYR A 264 -3.47 -1.48 -17.77
N VAL A 265 -3.47 -1.41 -16.43
CA VAL A 265 -4.70 -1.62 -15.64
C VAL A 265 -5.71 -0.51 -15.95
N GLU A 266 -5.27 0.75 -15.98
CA GLU A 266 -6.12 1.90 -16.33
C GLU A 266 -6.71 1.75 -17.74
N ALA A 267 -5.88 1.46 -18.75
CA ALA A 267 -6.32 1.32 -20.13
C ALA A 267 -7.37 0.20 -20.32
N ASN A 268 -7.30 -0.84 -19.48
CA ASN A 268 -8.21 -1.98 -19.49
C ASN A 268 -9.31 -1.92 -18.40
N TRP A 269 -9.47 -0.79 -17.72
CA TRP A 269 -10.39 -0.68 -16.58
C TRP A 269 -11.86 -0.77 -16.99
N ASP A 270 -12.34 0.19 -17.78
CA ASP A 270 -13.70 0.27 -18.36
C ASP A 270 -13.75 -0.19 -19.83
N SER A 271 -12.62 -0.65 -20.37
CA SER A 271 -12.45 -0.99 -21.77
C SER A 271 -11.54 -2.23 -21.92
N GLY A 272 -11.36 -2.77 -23.12
CA GLY A 272 -10.48 -3.93 -23.32
C GLY A 272 -10.93 -5.14 -22.49
N TYR A 273 -10.09 -5.56 -21.53
CA TYR A 273 -10.40 -6.65 -20.60
C TYR A 273 -11.52 -6.32 -19.60
N ASN A 274 -11.83 -5.04 -19.39
CA ASN A 274 -12.91 -4.56 -18.52
C ASN A 274 -12.75 -5.03 -17.07
N PHE A 275 -11.59 -4.74 -16.49
CA PHE A 275 -11.20 -5.13 -15.13
C PHE A 275 -12.18 -4.64 -14.06
N LYS A 276 -12.84 -3.50 -14.27
CA LYS A 276 -13.88 -3.01 -13.35
C LYS A 276 -14.99 -4.03 -13.13
N SER A 277 -15.33 -4.83 -14.13
CA SER A 277 -16.39 -5.84 -14.00
C SER A 277 -16.05 -6.94 -12.98
N ILE A 278 -14.77 -7.19 -12.70
CA ILE A 278 -14.34 -8.12 -11.65
C ILE A 278 -14.80 -7.60 -10.28
N VAL A 279 -14.69 -6.29 -10.06
CA VAL A 279 -15.12 -5.60 -8.84
C VAL A 279 -16.64 -5.50 -8.77
N GLU A 280 -17.30 -5.11 -9.87
CA GLU A 280 -18.75 -4.95 -9.93
C GLU A 280 -19.50 -6.28 -9.73
N ASN A 281 -18.96 -7.38 -10.25
CA ASN A 281 -19.61 -8.68 -10.17
C ASN A 281 -19.33 -9.41 -8.85
N ASN A 282 -18.35 -8.97 -8.06
CA ASN A 282 -18.07 -9.55 -6.74
C ASN A 282 -19.08 -9.09 -5.68
N ASN A 283 -19.63 -10.03 -4.91
CA ASN A 283 -20.48 -9.74 -3.74
C ASN A 283 -19.97 -10.40 -2.45
N ASN A 284 -18.81 -11.06 -2.53
CA ASN A 284 -18.17 -11.72 -1.40
C ASN A 284 -17.20 -10.74 -0.74
N TYR A 285 -17.03 -10.85 0.57
CA TYR A 285 -16.10 -10.01 1.31
C TYR A 285 -15.32 -10.80 2.34
N TYR A 286 -14.13 -10.29 2.67
CA TYR A 286 -13.35 -10.73 3.81
C TYR A 286 -13.79 -10.00 5.07
N THR A 287 -14.06 -10.73 6.15
CA THR A 287 -14.39 -10.08 7.41
C THR A 287 -13.13 -9.42 7.98
N ILE A 288 -13.18 -8.10 8.13
CA ILE A 288 -12.09 -7.31 8.74
C ILE A 288 -12.48 -7.01 10.19
N THR A 289 -11.62 -7.42 11.12
CA THR A 289 -11.64 -6.99 12.52
C THR A 289 -10.44 -6.12 12.88
N ASP A 290 -9.40 -6.19 12.05
CA ASP A 290 -8.12 -5.50 12.17
C ASP A 290 -7.74 -5.07 10.75
N PRO A 291 -7.91 -3.78 10.40
CA PRO A 291 -7.59 -3.30 9.06
C PRO A 291 -6.08 -3.35 8.75
N GLU A 292 -5.21 -3.24 9.76
CA GLU A 292 -3.77 -3.35 9.55
C GLU A 292 -3.42 -4.77 9.10
N GLN A 293 -3.87 -5.77 9.86
CA GLN A 293 -3.64 -7.17 9.51
C GLN A 293 -4.28 -7.54 8.16
N ALA A 294 -5.50 -7.06 7.88
CA ALA A 294 -6.14 -7.29 6.59
C ALA A 294 -5.33 -6.71 5.40
N THR A 295 -4.69 -5.56 5.61
CA THR A 295 -3.81 -4.94 4.61
C THR A 295 -2.52 -5.75 4.46
N LYS A 296 -1.91 -6.22 5.55
CA LYS A 296 -0.75 -7.13 5.51
C LYS A 296 -1.08 -8.45 4.79
N ASP A 297 -2.25 -9.01 5.02
CA ASP A 297 -2.71 -10.25 4.39
C ASP A 297 -2.94 -10.06 2.88
N LEU A 298 -3.52 -8.93 2.46
CA LEU A 298 -3.64 -8.57 1.05
C LEU A 298 -2.27 -8.37 0.40
N ALA A 299 -1.36 -7.66 1.05
CA ALA A 299 0.01 -7.49 0.57
C ALA A 299 0.73 -8.83 0.40
N GLY A 300 0.57 -9.74 1.38
CA GLY A 300 1.09 -11.11 1.31
C GLY A 300 0.58 -11.87 0.10
N TYR A 301 -0.71 -11.75 -0.22
CA TYR A 301 -1.30 -12.36 -1.41
C TYR A 301 -0.78 -11.74 -2.70
N SER A 302 -0.79 -10.41 -2.82
CA SER A 302 -0.31 -9.73 -4.03
C SER A 302 1.18 -9.98 -4.28
N ASN A 303 1.98 -10.08 -3.22
CA ASN A 303 3.41 -10.34 -3.30
C ASN A 303 3.75 -11.69 -3.94
N THR A 304 2.86 -12.70 -3.85
CA THR A 304 3.12 -13.99 -4.52
C THR A 304 3.20 -13.88 -6.04
N TYR A 305 2.65 -12.81 -6.62
CA TYR A 305 2.68 -12.53 -8.05
C TYR A 305 3.77 -11.52 -8.46
N LEU A 306 4.48 -10.91 -7.51
CA LEU A 306 5.45 -9.85 -7.77
C LEU A 306 6.56 -10.31 -8.72
N ASP A 307 7.20 -11.45 -8.42
CA ASP A 307 8.30 -11.99 -9.21
C ASP A 307 7.86 -12.23 -10.67
N GLU A 308 6.70 -12.86 -10.86
CA GLU A 308 6.16 -13.18 -12.18
C GLU A 308 5.81 -11.92 -12.98
N LEU A 309 5.08 -10.99 -12.35
CA LEU A 309 4.70 -9.73 -12.97
C LEU A 309 5.94 -8.92 -13.40
N TYR A 310 6.85 -8.65 -12.46
CA TYR A 310 8.00 -7.79 -12.73
C TYR A 310 8.90 -8.39 -13.80
N GLN A 311 9.25 -9.68 -13.71
CA GLN A 311 10.15 -10.31 -14.68
C GLN A 311 9.51 -10.40 -16.07
N THR A 312 8.19 -10.60 -16.16
CA THR A 312 7.48 -10.65 -17.44
C THR A 312 7.53 -9.32 -18.17
N ILE A 313 7.27 -8.21 -17.46
CA ILE A 313 7.38 -6.86 -18.01
C ILE A 313 8.85 -6.58 -18.39
N TYR A 314 9.80 -6.81 -17.48
CA TYR A 314 11.22 -6.53 -17.68
C TYR A 314 11.79 -7.23 -18.93
N PHE A 315 11.50 -8.52 -19.12
CA PHE A 315 12.05 -9.28 -20.24
C PHE A 315 11.26 -9.13 -21.55
N ASN A 316 10.01 -8.66 -21.51
CA ASN A 316 9.14 -8.53 -22.67
C ASN A 316 8.49 -7.14 -22.80
N PRO A 317 9.26 -6.03 -22.73
CA PRO A 317 8.73 -4.66 -22.61
C PRO A 317 7.77 -4.25 -23.73
N ASP A 318 7.91 -4.83 -24.93
CA ASP A 318 7.08 -4.46 -26.09
C ASP A 318 5.80 -5.31 -26.26
N THR A 319 5.63 -6.39 -25.47
CA THR A 319 4.58 -7.39 -25.73
C THR A 319 3.86 -7.94 -24.50
N TRP A 320 4.37 -7.69 -23.30
CA TRP A 320 3.87 -8.26 -22.03
C TRP A 320 2.38 -8.01 -21.79
N GLU A 321 1.81 -6.91 -22.28
CA GLU A 321 0.37 -6.57 -22.15
C GLU A 321 -0.58 -7.60 -22.78
N ASN A 322 -0.07 -8.43 -23.72
CA ASN A 322 -0.83 -9.50 -24.36
C ASN A 322 -0.65 -10.85 -23.66
N ASP A 323 0.14 -10.90 -22.59
CA ASP A 323 0.37 -12.11 -21.82
C ASP A 323 -0.89 -12.47 -21.03
N ALA A 324 -1.33 -13.71 -21.17
CA ALA A 324 -2.53 -14.20 -20.49
C ALA A 324 -2.28 -14.36 -18.98
N ASP A 325 -1.05 -14.69 -18.58
CA ASP A 325 -0.72 -14.90 -17.16
C ASP A 325 -0.73 -13.55 -16.41
N ILE A 326 -0.29 -12.47 -17.06
CA ILE A 326 -0.39 -11.10 -16.53
C ILE A 326 -1.84 -10.66 -16.39
N ARG A 327 -2.69 -10.98 -17.37
CA ARG A 327 -4.11 -10.68 -17.26
C ARG A 327 -4.76 -11.45 -16.11
N ASP A 328 -4.50 -12.75 -16.02
CA ASP A 328 -5.12 -13.63 -15.03
C ASP A 328 -4.70 -13.21 -13.61
N LEU A 329 -3.42 -12.90 -13.37
CA LEU A 329 -2.97 -12.40 -12.07
C LEU A 329 -3.58 -11.03 -11.73
N THR A 330 -3.75 -10.14 -12.72
CA THR A 330 -4.41 -8.84 -12.49
C THR A 330 -5.87 -9.03 -12.08
N GLU A 331 -6.61 -9.94 -12.74
CA GLU A 331 -7.99 -10.28 -12.36
C GLU A 331 -8.03 -10.85 -10.92
N ASP A 332 -7.09 -11.72 -10.55
CA ASP A 332 -7.00 -12.33 -9.23
C ASP A 332 -6.75 -11.31 -8.11
N VAL A 333 -5.76 -10.43 -8.28
CA VAL A 333 -5.44 -9.41 -7.25
C VAL A 333 -6.55 -8.38 -7.13
N LEU A 334 -7.18 -7.96 -8.24
CA LEU A 334 -8.34 -7.05 -8.21
C LEU A 334 -9.54 -7.67 -7.50
N LEU A 335 -9.81 -8.96 -7.74
CA LEU A 335 -10.88 -9.68 -7.04
C LEU A 335 -10.59 -9.75 -5.54
N ARG A 336 -9.34 -10.06 -5.15
CA ARG A 336 -8.93 -10.12 -3.74
C ARG A 336 -9.08 -8.74 -3.08
N THR A 337 -8.59 -7.68 -3.70
CA THR A 337 -8.72 -6.29 -3.25
C THR A 337 -10.20 -5.90 -3.08
N ALA A 338 -11.06 -6.23 -4.06
CA ALA A 338 -12.50 -5.95 -3.97
C ALA A 338 -13.18 -6.64 -2.76
N LYS A 339 -12.79 -7.88 -2.45
CA LYS A 339 -13.29 -8.60 -1.26
C LYS A 339 -12.88 -7.91 0.04
N TYR A 340 -11.63 -7.44 0.15
CA TYR A 340 -11.18 -6.69 1.32
C TYR A 340 -11.83 -5.31 1.42
N ASN A 341 -11.98 -4.57 0.32
CA ASN A 341 -12.67 -3.28 0.32
C ASN A 341 -14.11 -3.38 0.81
N LEU A 342 -14.87 -4.39 0.39
CA LEU A 342 -16.19 -4.67 0.96
C LEU A 342 -16.11 -4.95 2.46
N GLY A 343 -15.11 -5.69 2.91
CA GLY A 343 -14.82 -5.93 4.32
C GLY A 343 -14.54 -4.65 5.10
N LEU A 344 -13.80 -3.72 4.50
CA LEU A 344 -13.41 -2.44 5.09
C LEU A 344 -14.62 -1.53 5.29
N VAL A 345 -15.52 -1.45 4.30
CA VAL A 345 -16.80 -0.75 4.46
C VAL A 345 -17.62 -1.36 5.60
N LYS A 346 -17.64 -2.69 5.72
CA LYS A 346 -18.34 -3.36 6.83
C LYS A 346 -17.71 -3.04 8.17
N TYR A 347 -16.38 -3.05 8.28
CA TYR A 347 -15.63 -2.71 9.49
C TYR A 347 -15.92 -1.30 9.97
N MET A 348 -15.94 -0.31 9.07
CA MET A 348 -16.29 1.08 9.41
C MET A 348 -17.70 1.18 10.00
N ARG A 349 -18.64 0.36 9.50
CA ARG A 349 -20.06 0.43 9.88
C ARG A 349 -20.44 -0.43 11.09
N SER A 350 -19.50 -1.20 11.64
CA SER A 350 -19.76 -2.20 12.69
C SER A 350 -19.73 -1.62 14.09
#